data_AF-A0A3M9MWQ4-F1
#
_entry.id   AF-A0A3M9MWQ4-F1
#
_cell.length_a   1.000
_cell.length_b   1.000
_cell.length_c   1.000
_cell.angle_alpha   90.00
_cell.angle_beta   90.00
_cell.angle_gamma   90.00
#
_symmetry.space_group_name_H-M   'P 1'
#
loop_
_entity.id
_entity.type
_entity.pdbx_description
1 polymer ?
#
loop_
_entity_poly.entity_id
_entity_poly.type
_entity_poly.pdbx_seq_one_letter_code
_entity_poly.pdbx_strand_id
1 'polypeptide(L)'
;MEQEEFTDFVISKLLSSFSDFDKHIQLKDDKTADIEYSSKRGKLKLFINTRNKELTVGFSAGQSQFGWHVHMGMYGAETPEEMAETAVMLIKEILNDKKRIVFTSYLGYFLIEDEDELEDYIYDGEKLELHNWSEL
;
A
#
# COMPACT_ATOMS: atom_id res chain seq x y z
N MET A 1 8.92 -13.35 -18.00
CA MET A 1 8.80 -11.89 -17.93
C MET A 1 10.00 -11.37 -17.16
N GLU A 2 10.74 -10.47 -17.79
CA GLU A 2 11.87 -9.79 -17.15
C GLU A 2 11.38 -8.67 -16.20
N GLN A 3 12.27 -8.15 -15.35
CA GLN A 3 11.89 -7.13 -14.35
C GLN A 3 11.31 -5.86 -14.99
N GLU A 4 11.91 -5.37 -16.08
CA GLU A 4 11.44 -4.18 -16.80
C GLU A 4 10.04 -4.41 -17.39
N GLU A 5 9.84 -5.54 -18.07
CA GLU A 5 8.53 -5.93 -18.63
C GLU A 5 7.46 -6.06 -17.54
N PHE A 6 7.82 -6.60 -16.37
CA PHE A 6 6.92 -6.70 -15.22
C PHE A 6 6.52 -5.33 -14.70
N THR A 7 7.52 -4.47 -14.45
CA THR A 7 7.29 -3.11 -13.96
C THR A 7 6.39 -2.34 -14.92
N ASP A 8 6.70 -2.33 -16.22
CA ASP A 8 5.92 -1.62 -17.23
C ASP A 8 4.46 -2.12 -17.27
N PHE A 9 4.28 -3.44 -17.21
CA PHE A 9 2.96 -4.05 -17.22
C PHE A 9 2.12 -3.63 -16.01
N VAL A 10 2.61 -3.83 -14.78
CA VAL A 10 1.82 -3.53 -13.57
C VAL A 10 1.58 -2.02 -13.42
N ILE A 11 2.56 -1.18 -13.77
CA ILE A 11 2.42 0.28 -13.74
C ILE A 11 1.35 0.72 -14.73
N SER A 12 1.33 0.19 -15.96
CA SER A 12 0.30 0.54 -16.95
C SER A 12 -1.13 0.24 -16.44
N LYS A 13 -1.29 -0.88 -15.73
CA LYS A 13 -2.56 -1.29 -15.12
C LYS A 13 -2.95 -0.35 -13.97
N LEU A 14 -2.02 -0.01 -13.09
CA LEU A 14 -2.25 0.96 -12.02
C LEU A 14 -2.66 2.32 -12.57
N LEU A 15 -1.95 2.83 -13.58
CA LEU A 15 -2.26 4.12 -14.22
C LEU A 15 -3.62 4.14 -14.91
N SER A 16 -4.09 3.00 -15.44
CA SER A 16 -5.44 2.90 -16.01
C SER A 16 -6.56 3.11 -14.97
N SER A 17 -6.28 2.77 -13.70
CA SER A 17 -7.23 2.96 -12.59
C SER A 17 -6.98 4.23 -11.78
N PHE A 18 -5.74 4.72 -11.74
CA PHE A 18 -5.30 5.86 -10.95
C PHE A 18 -4.38 6.74 -11.78
N SER A 19 -4.96 7.48 -12.73
CA SER A 19 -4.20 8.33 -13.66
C SER A 19 -3.28 9.35 -12.98
N ASP A 20 -3.62 9.79 -11.76
CA ASP A 20 -2.80 10.75 -11.03
C ASP A 20 -1.49 10.17 -10.51
N PHE A 21 -1.35 8.84 -10.41
CA PHE A 21 -0.11 8.19 -9.94
C PHE A 21 1.08 8.48 -10.85
N ASP A 22 0.86 8.84 -12.13
CA ASP A 22 1.91 9.16 -13.08
C ASP A 22 2.92 10.19 -12.55
N LYS A 23 2.42 11.20 -11.82
CA LYS A 23 3.23 12.27 -11.22
C LYS A 23 4.07 11.82 -10.02
N HIS A 24 3.84 10.61 -9.54
CA HIS A 24 4.39 10.06 -8.31
C HIS A 24 5.31 8.85 -8.55
N ILE A 25 5.46 8.42 -9.80
CA ILE A 25 6.31 7.28 -10.17
C ILE A 25 7.79 7.71 -10.14
N GLN A 26 8.61 6.90 -9.49
CA GLN A 26 10.06 6.96 -9.54
C GLN A 26 10.60 5.66 -10.11
N LEU A 27 11.04 5.70 -11.37
CA LEU A 27 11.79 4.60 -11.98
C LEU A 27 13.21 4.57 -11.42
N LYS A 28 13.71 3.37 -11.13
CA LYS A 28 15.05 3.12 -10.61
C LYS A 28 15.95 2.49 -11.67
N ASP A 29 17.26 2.58 -11.45
CA ASP A 29 18.27 2.03 -12.37
C ASP A 29 18.16 0.49 -12.53
N ASP A 30 17.64 -0.21 -11.52
CA ASP A 30 17.44 -1.66 -11.52
C ASP A 30 16.11 -2.09 -12.17
N LYS A 31 15.46 -1.19 -12.91
CA LYS A 31 14.19 -1.42 -13.63
C LYS A 31 12.98 -1.67 -12.73
N THR A 32 13.10 -1.32 -11.45
CA THR A 32 11.96 -1.25 -10.53
C THR A 32 11.32 0.13 -10.56
N ALA A 33 10.10 0.23 -10.05
CA ALA A 33 9.39 1.48 -9.84
C ALA A 33 8.92 1.57 -8.40
N ASP A 34 9.00 2.78 -7.84
CA ASP A 34 8.30 3.15 -6.61
C ASP A 34 7.20 4.17 -6.95
N ILE A 35 6.04 4.08 -6.29
CA ILE A 35 5.01 5.12 -6.28
C ILE A 35 4.79 5.57 -4.84
N GLU A 36 4.91 6.86 -4.58
CA GLU A 36 4.58 7.46 -3.29
C GLU A 36 3.42 8.45 -3.43
N TYR A 37 2.25 8.08 -2.91
CA TYR A 37 1.04 8.89 -2.98
C TYR A 37 0.61 9.36 -1.58
N SER A 38 0.62 10.67 -1.34
CA SER A 38 0.34 11.22 0.00
C SER A 38 -1.17 11.31 0.26
N SER A 39 -1.56 11.08 1.51
CA SER A 39 -2.88 11.42 2.03
C SER A 39 -3.13 12.93 1.91
N LYS A 40 -4.40 13.34 1.97
CA LYS A 40 -4.78 14.74 1.72
C LYS A 40 -4.14 15.71 2.71
N ARG A 41 -3.95 15.30 3.96
CA ARG A 41 -3.28 16.10 5.00
C ARG A 41 -1.81 15.72 5.18
N GLY A 42 -1.30 14.79 4.38
CA GLY A 42 0.11 14.40 4.32
C GLY A 42 0.63 13.66 5.54
N LYS A 43 -0.24 13.13 6.43
CA LYS A 43 0.21 12.34 7.58
C LYS A 43 0.70 10.95 7.19
N LEU A 44 0.19 10.40 6.09
CA LEU A 44 0.51 9.07 5.63
C LEU A 44 0.75 9.08 4.12
N LYS A 45 1.66 8.24 3.65
CA LYS A 45 1.83 7.96 2.23
C LYS A 45 1.49 6.51 1.94
N LEU A 46 0.77 6.29 0.85
CA LEU A 46 0.67 5.01 0.20
C LEU A 46 1.98 4.79 -0.58
N PHE A 47 2.60 3.64 -0.38
CA PHE A 47 3.82 3.23 -1.04
C PHE A 47 3.55 1.97 -1.87
N ILE A 48 3.98 1.98 -3.13
CA ILE A 48 3.84 0.86 -4.05
C ILE A 48 5.20 0.60 -4.67
N ASN A 49 5.66 -0.66 -4.74
CA ASN A 49 6.91 -1.00 -5.42
C ASN A 49 6.78 -2.27 -6.27
N THR A 50 7.65 -2.40 -7.27
CA THR A 50 7.62 -3.52 -8.25
C THR A 50 8.82 -4.47 -8.14
N ARG A 51 9.54 -4.46 -7.01
CA ARG A 51 10.85 -5.11 -6.91
C ARG A 51 10.75 -6.64 -6.99
N ASN A 52 11.76 -7.27 -7.60
CA ASN A 52 11.88 -8.73 -7.72
C ASN A 52 10.71 -9.40 -8.47
N LYS A 53 10.11 -8.70 -9.42
CA LYS A 53 8.90 -9.15 -10.16
C LYS A 53 7.72 -9.43 -9.22
N GLU A 54 7.60 -8.63 -8.17
CA GLU A 54 6.53 -8.67 -7.20
C GLU A 54 5.92 -7.28 -7.06
N LEU A 55 4.62 -7.22 -6.78
CA LEU A 55 3.93 -5.96 -6.48
C LEU A 55 3.66 -5.91 -4.98
N THR A 56 4.15 -4.85 -4.34
CA THR A 56 3.95 -4.60 -2.91
C THR A 56 3.18 -3.29 -2.74
N VAL A 57 2.23 -3.27 -1.81
CA VAL A 57 1.48 -2.08 -1.39
C VAL A 57 1.66 -1.91 0.11
N GLY A 58 1.86 -0.68 0.58
CA GLY A 58 2.03 -0.41 1.99
C GLY A 58 1.90 1.07 2.34
N PHE A 59 2.27 1.39 3.57
CA PHE A 59 2.26 2.73 4.12
C PHE A 59 3.67 3.22 4.49
N SER A 60 3.86 4.53 4.43
CA SER A 60 5.06 5.21 4.91
C SER A 60 4.66 6.49 5.64
N ALA A 61 5.10 6.62 6.89
CA ALA A 61 4.81 7.76 7.77
C ALA A 61 6.07 8.61 8.09
N GLY A 62 7.00 8.71 7.14
CA GLY A 62 8.27 9.43 7.33
C GLY A 62 9.46 8.53 7.73
N GLN A 63 10.59 9.14 8.13
CA GLN A 63 11.92 8.50 8.12
C GLN A 63 12.20 7.41 9.18
N SER A 64 11.24 6.95 9.97
CA SER A 64 11.56 6.00 11.07
C SER A 64 10.48 5.02 11.45
N GLN A 65 9.29 5.10 10.86
CA GLN A 65 8.25 4.09 11.05
C GLN A 65 8.03 3.43 9.70
N PHE A 66 8.66 2.25 9.54
CA PHE A 66 8.26 1.34 8.48
C PHE A 66 6.78 1.08 8.69
N GLY A 67 5.96 1.67 7.82
CA GLY A 67 4.55 1.36 7.78
C GLY A 67 4.39 -0.07 7.28
N TRP A 68 3.26 -0.64 7.65
CA TRP A 68 2.77 -1.91 7.14
C TRP A 68 2.90 -2.00 5.61
N HIS A 69 3.22 -3.19 5.13
CA HIS A 69 3.18 -3.50 3.70
C HIS A 69 2.78 -4.94 3.50
N VAL A 70 2.23 -5.20 2.32
CA VAL A 70 1.76 -6.51 1.89
C VAL A 70 2.19 -6.75 0.46
N HIS A 71 2.57 -7.99 0.20
CA HIS A 71 2.90 -8.47 -1.11
C HIS A 71 1.63 -9.02 -1.74
N MET A 72 1.32 -8.70 -3.00
CA MET A 72 0.06 -9.16 -3.62
C MET A 72 -0.04 -10.69 -3.68
N GLY A 73 1.09 -11.40 -3.70
CA GLY A 73 1.12 -12.86 -3.56
C GLY A 73 0.57 -13.39 -2.23
N MET A 74 0.56 -12.59 -1.15
CA MET A 74 -0.06 -12.97 0.14
C MET A 74 -1.59 -13.01 0.06
N TYR A 75 -2.19 -12.32 -0.91
CA TYR A 75 -3.61 -12.42 -1.24
C TYR A 75 -3.91 -13.51 -2.28
N GLY A 76 -2.93 -14.36 -2.60
CA GLY A 76 -3.08 -15.44 -3.56
C GLY A 76 -2.93 -15.05 -5.03
N ALA A 77 -2.43 -13.84 -5.33
CA ALA A 77 -2.15 -13.43 -6.71
C ALA A 77 -0.86 -14.07 -7.22
N GLU A 78 -0.96 -14.93 -8.24
CA GLU A 78 0.17 -15.71 -8.75
C GLU A 78 0.76 -15.14 -10.05
N THR A 79 -0.04 -14.37 -10.79
CA THR A 79 0.35 -13.77 -12.06
C THR A 79 0.46 -12.24 -11.99
N PRO A 80 1.25 -11.60 -12.88
CA PRO A 80 1.33 -10.14 -12.92
C PRO A 80 -0.03 -9.43 -13.09
N GLU A 81 -0.97 -10.05 -13.83
CA GLU A 81 -2.33 -9.52 -14.00
C GLU A 81 -3.09 -9.59 -12.67
N GLU A 82 -3.14 -10.75 -12.02
CA GLU A 82 -3.80 -10.91 -10.72
C GLU A 82 -3.19 -10.00 -9.66
N MET A 83 -1.86 -9.81 -9.67
CA MET A 83 -1.18 -8.90 -8.76
C MET A 83 -1.65 -7.46 -8.98
N ALA A 84 -1.71 -7.01 -10.23
CA ALA A 84 -2.18 -5.68 -10.57
C ALA A 84 -3.66 -5.48 -10.20
N GLU A 85 -4.52 -6.44 -10.51
CA GLU A 85 -5.95 -6.40 -10.16
C GLU A 85 -6.16 -6.34 -8.65
N THR A 86 -5.44 -7.18 -7.90
CA THR A 86 -5.49 -7.23 -6.42
C THR A 86 -5.02 -5.91 -5.82
N ALA A 87 -3.89 -5.36 -6.30
CA ALA A 87 -3.39 -4.07 -5.85
C ALA A 87 -4.40 -2.95 -6.15
N VAL A 88 -4.98 -2.94 -7.36
CA VAL A 88 -5.99 -1.95 -7.75
C VAL A 88 -7.21 -2.01 -6.83
N MET A 89 -7.68 -3.21 -6.49
CA MET A 89 -8.78 -3.38 -5.55
C MET A 89 -8.43 -2.85 -4.17
N LEU A 90 -7.32 -3.30 -3.58
CA LEU A 90 -6.87 -2.88 -2.26
C LEU A 90 -6.70 -1.36 -2.19
N ILE A 91 -6.03 -0.76 -3.17
CA ILE A 91 -5.82 0.69 -3.23
C ILE A 91 -7.16 1.43 -3.37
N LYS A 92 -8.11 0.93 -4.19
CA LYS A 92 -9.46 1.52 -4.27
C LYS A 92 -10.17 1.45 -2.93
N GLU A 93 -10.03 0.38 -2.18
CA GLU A 93 -10.66 0.26 -0.86
C GLU A 93 -10.05 1.22 0.15
N ILE A 94 -8.72 1.39 0.16
CA ILE A 94 -8.03 2.38 0.99
C ILE A 94 -8.47 3.80 0.62
N LEU A 95 -8.34 4.18 -0.67
CA LEU A 95 -8.59 5.56 -1.12
C LEU A 95 -10.06 5.99 -1.04
N ASN A 96 -11.00 5.04 -1.03
CA ASN A 96 -12.43 5.29 -0.88
C ASN A 96 -12.95 5.04 0.54
N ASP A 97 -12.06 4.97 1.53
CA ASP A 97 -12.39 4.78 2.95
C ASP A 97 -13.24 3.51 3.24
N LYS A 98 -13.07 2.46 2.42
CA LYS A 98 -13.69 1.15 2.66
C LYS A 98 -12.87 0.27 3.59
N LYS A 99 -11.56 0.53 3.70
CA LYS A 99 -10.66 -0.11 4.67
C LYS A 99 -10.28 0.93 5.74
N ARG A 100 -10.35 0.53 7.01
CA ARG A 100 -9.90 1.34 8.13
C ARG A 100 -8.40 1.17 8.33
N ILE A 101 -7.71 2.28 8.54
CA ILE A 101 -6.27 2.30 8.83
C ILE A 101 -6.12 2.41 10.34
N VAL A 102 -5.46 1.45 10.93
CA VAL A 102 -5.11 1.45 12.35
C VAL A 102 -3.81 2.19 12.54
N PHE A 103 -3.73 3.00 13.58
CA PHE A 103 -2.48 3.53 14.11
C PHE A 103 -2.32 3.09 15.56
N THR A 104 -1.15 2.56 15.88
CA THR A 104 -0.70 2.39 17.26
C THR A 104 0.67 3.02 17.44
N SER A 105 0.98 3.43 18.67
CA SER A 105 2.27 4.04 18.98
C SER A 105 3.45 3.08 18.78
N TYR A 106 3.22 1.79 18.94
CA TYR A 106 4.22 0.74 18.83
C TYR A 106 4.40 0.24 17.38
N LEU A 107 3.32 0.00 16.64
CA LEU A 107 3.36 -0.59 15.30
C LEU A 107 3.29 0.44 14.16
N GLY A 108 2.89 1.67 14.46
CA GLY A 108 2.63 2.67 13.41
C GLY A 108 1.32 2.37 12.68
N TYR A 109 1.28 2.70 11.39
CA TYR A 109 0.09 2.56 10.55
C TYR A 109 0.01 1.20 9.86
N PHE A 110 -1.14 0.54 9.95
CA PHE A 110 -1.42 -0.74 9.30
C PHE A 110 -2.88 -0.92 8.91
N LEU A 111 -3.16 -1.91 8.05
CA LEU A 111 -4.52 -2.36 7.77
C LEU A 111 -4.84 -3.59 8.61
N ILE A 112 -6.11 -3.68 8.99
CA ILE A 112 -6.72 -4.89 9.52
C ILE A 112 -7.60 -5.52 8.45
N GLU A 113 -7.60 -6.85 8.38
CA GLU A 113 -8.53 -7.58 7.54
C GLU A 113 -9.87 -7.77 8.23
N ASP A 114 -9.84 -7.92 9.56
CA ASP A 114 -11.02 -8.07 10.42
C ASP A 114 -10.94 -7.12 11.63
N GLU A 115 -12.07 -6.53 12.01
CA GLU A 115 -12.17 -5.69 13.21
C GLU A 115 -12.01 -6.53 14.49
N ASP A 116 -12.35 -7.82 14.43
CA ASP A 116 -12.19 -8.75 15.57
C ASP A 116 -10.69 -8.98 15.91
N GLU A 117 -9.77 -8.76 14.95
CA GLU A 117 -8.32 -8.83 15.18
C GLU A 117 -7.79 -7.63 15.97
N LEU A 118 -8.57 -6.56 16.16
CA LEU A 118 -8.12 -5.36 16.87
C LEU A 118 -7.79 -5.62 18.33
N GLU A 119 -8.49 -6.57 18.97
CA GLU A 119 -8.25 -6.92 20.38
C GLU A 119 -6.85 -7.48 20.60
N ASP A 120 -6.28 -8.18 19.62
CA ASP A 120 -4.95 -8.78 19.69
C ASP A 120 -3.82 -7.74 19.67
N TYR A 121 -4.11 -6.51 19.21
CA TYR A 121 -3.14 -5.41 19.14
C TYR A 121 -3.24 -4.44 20.31
N ILE A 122 -4.18 -4.64 21.25
CA ILE A 122 -4.32 -3.80 22.44
C ILE A 122 -3.42 -4.37 23.55
N TYR A 123 -2.18 -3.90 23.60
CA TYR A 123 -1.28 -4.14 24.74
C TYR A 123 -1.56 -3.13 25.88
N ASP A 124 -1.30 -3.53 27.12
CA ASP A 124 -1.58 -2.75 28.34
C ASP A 124 -1.26 -1.25 28.21
N GLY A 125 -2.31 -0.43 28.05
CA GLY A 125 -2.23 1.04 27.99
C GLY A 125 -2.03 1.65 26.59
N GLU A 126 -1.93 0.83 25.53
CA GLU A 126 -1.85 1.33 24.16
C GLU A 126 -3.22 1.86 23.68
N LYS A 127 -3.22 3.06 23.09
CA LYS A 127 -4.41 3.65 22.48
C LYS A 127 -4.40 3.35 20.99
N LEU A 128 -5.38 2.56 20.57
CA LEU A 128 -5.64 2.30 19.17
C LEU A 128 -6.40 3.49 18.55
N GLU A 129 -5.90 4.00 17.44
CA GLU A 129 -6.59 5.02 16.65
C GLU A 129 -7.01 4.45 15.29
N LEU A 130 -8.27 4.65 14.92
CA LEU A 130 -8.81 4.22 13.63
C LEU A 130 -9.01 5.45 12.76
N HIS A 131 -8.46 5.41 11.56
CA HIS A 131 -8.51 6.50 10.58
C HIS A 131 -9.05 6.01 9.25
N ASN A 132 -9.80 6.86 8.57
CA ASN A 132 -10.02 6.76 7.13
C ASN A 132 -8.84 7.40 6.38
N TRP A 133 -8.60 6.99 5.13
CA TRP A 133 -7.55 7.63 4.32
C TRP A 133 -7.82 9.13 4.12
N SER A 134 -9.09 9.51 3.93
CA SER A 134 -9.47 10.91 3.73
C SER A 134 -9.27 11.82 4.96
N GLU A 135 -9.09 11.24 6.15
CA GLU A 135 -8.86 11.93 7.42
C GLU A 135 -7.37 12.23 7.69
N LEU A 136 -6.48 11.52 6.99
CA LEU A 136 -5.03 11.55 7.11
C LEU A 136 -4.36 12.53 6.16
#